data_AF-A0A8T3RQD6-F1
#
_entry.id   AF-A0A8T3RQD6-F1
#
_cell.length_a   1.000
_cell.length_b   1.000
_cell.length_c   1.000
_cell.angle_alpha   90.00
_cell.angle_beta   90.00
_cell.angle_gamma   90.00
#
_symmetry.space_group_name_H-M   'P 1'
#
loop_
_entity.id
_entity.type
_entity.pdbx_description
1 polymer ?
#
loop_
_entity_poly.entity_id
_entity_poly.type
_entity_poly.pdbx_seq_one_letter_code
_entity_poly.pdbx_strand_id
1 'polypeptide(L)'
;MSVRMIYLLVFSALLLLLAGQILVMGLGADTRQSMIETSERRYLSYKLADELRQSSDDLTRMARTYVVTGDPIYEAFFTDILAIRNGEQARPEHYDRVYWDFATARRERPSATGPAVPIETRMREMRFTQAEFGLL
;
A
#
# COMPACT_ATOMS: atom_id res chain seq x y z
N MET A 1 31.48 55.98 5.43
CA MET A 1 31.08 54.94 6.41
C MET A 1 32.32 54.19 6.87
N SER A 2 32.46 53.86 8.16
CA SER A 2 33.62 53.09 8.63
C SER A 2 33.48 51.62 8.21
N VAL A 3 34.60 50.96 7.92
CA VAL A 3 34.65 49.55 7.48
C VAL A 3 33.92 48.62 8.47
N ARG A 4 33.99 48.91 9.78
CA ARG A 4 33.25 48.18 10.82
C ARG A 4 31.73 48.23 10.63
N MET A 5 31.20 49.37 10.20
CA MET A 5 29.76 49.54 9.97
C MET A 5 29.28 48.71 8.78
N ILE A 6 30.09 48.59 7.73
CA ILE A 6 29.78 47.76 6.56
C ILE A 6 29.73 46.27 6.96
N TYR A 7 30.71 45.78 7.73
CA TYR A 7 30.70 44.40 8.21
C TYR A 7 29.48 44.08 9.08
N LEU A 8 29.09 44.99 9.98
CA LEU A 8 27.91 44.79 10.83
C LEU A 8 26.61 44.76 10.01
N LEU A 9 26.48 45.58 8.97
CA LEU A 9 25.33 45.59 8.07
C LEU A 9 25.23 44.31 7.24
N VAL A 10 26.35 43.83 6.70
CA VAL A 10 26.37 42.57 5.94
C VAL A 10 26.05 41.39 6.85
N PHE A 11 26.63 41.35 8.05
CA PHE A 11 26.37 40.30 9.02
C PHE A 11 24.91 40.26 9.49
N SER A 12 24.30 41.41 9.78
CA SER A 12 22.89 41.47 10.16
C SER A 12 21.96 41.09 9.00
N ALA A 13 22.28 41.47 7.77
CA ALA A 13 21.54 41.05 6.58
C ALA A 13 21.57 39.53 6.38
N LEU A 14 22.73 38.89 6.59
CA LEU A 14 22.87 37.43 6.53
C LEU A 14 22.07 36.73 7.63
N LEU A 15 22.07 37.26 8.85
CA LEU A 15 21.25 36.72 9.94
C LEU A 15 19.75 36.82 9.66
N LEU A 16 19.31 37.93 9.07
CA LEU A 16 17.91 38.11 8.66
C LEU A 16 17.51 37.13 7.55
N LEU A 17 18.38 36.91 6.56
CA LEU A 17 18.15 35.89 5.53
C LEU A 17 18.05 34.48 6.13
N LEU A 18 18.96 34.12 7.05
CA LEU A 18 18.93 32.83 7.72
C LEU A 18 17.65 32.64 8.56
N ALA A 19 17.26 33.66 9.32
CA ALA A 19 16.02 33.64 10.11
C ALA A 19 14.78 33.51 9.21
N GLY A 20 14.76 34.21 8.07
CA GLY A 20 13.70 34.10 7.07
C GLY A 20 13.57 32.68 6.50
N GLN A 21 14.69 32.02 6.20
CA GLN A 21 14.70 30.62 5.75
C GLN A 21 14.12 29.67 6.80
N ILE A 22 14.54 29.80 8.06
CA ILE A 22 14.04 28.97 9.17
C ILE A 22 12.52 29.18 9.36
N LEU A 23 12.05 30.42 9.28
CA LEU A 23 10.63 30.75 9.40
C LEU A 23 9.80 30.09 8.29
N VAL A 24 10.21 30.23 7.02
CA VAL A 24 9.53 29.61 5.88
C VAL A 24 9.52 28.08 6.02
N MET A 25 10.62 27.48 6.46
CA MET A 25 10.68 26.04 6.71
C MET A 25 9.70 25.59 7.80
N GLY A 26 9.60 26.35 8.90
CA GLY A 26 8.67 26.07 9.99
C GLY A 26 7.21 26.16 9.57
N LEU A 27 6.83 27.22 8.84
CA LEU A 27 5.46 27.40 8.33
C LEU A 27 5.03 26.30 7.35
N GLY A 28 5.97 25.75 6.58
CA GLY A 28 5.71 24.67 5.62
C GLY A 28 5.88 23.25 6.16
N ALA A 29 6.11 23.06 7.47
CA ALA A 29 6.33 21.73 8.05
C ALA A 29 5.04 20.88 8.05
N ASP A 30 3.91 21.46 8.46
CA ASP A 30 2.62 20.75 8.52
C ASP A 30 2.11 20.34 7.14
N THR A 31 2.32 21.18 6.12
CA THR A 31 2.00 20.87 4.73
C THR A 31 2.83 19.71 4.20
N ARG A 32 4.11 19.60 4.59
CA ARG A 32 4.96 18.48 4.19
C ARG A 32 4.53 17.17 4.85
N GLN A 33 4.17 17.22 6.13
CA GLN A 33 3.71 16.03 6.86
C GLN A 33 2.39 15.48 6.28
N SER A 34 1.41 16.36 6.07
CA SER A 34 0.13 15.99 5.44
C SER A 34 0.29 15.45 4.01
N MET A 35 1.25 15.97 3.24
CA MET A 35 1.58 15.44 1.91
C MET A 35 2.15 14.02 1.96
N ILE A 36 3.03 13.73 2.92
CA ILE A 36 3.58 12.37 3.13
C ILE A 36 2.45 11.41 3.49
N GLU A 37 1.64 11.75 4.50
CA GLU A 37 0.51 10.92 4.94
C GLU A 37 -0.50 10.66 3.82
N THR A 38 -0.81 11.68 3.01
CA THR A 38 -1.70 11.53 1.85
C THR A 38 -1.09 10.63 0.78
N SER A 39 0.21 10.74 0.52
CA SER A 39 0.92 9.90 -0.43
C SER A 39 0.98 8.44 0.02
N GLU A 40 1.29 8.20 1.30
CA GLU A 40 1.28 6.86 1.89
C GLU A 40 -0.11 6.23 1.85
N ARG A 41 -1.15 7.00 2.23
CA ARG A 41 -2.54 6.54 2.14
C ARG A 41 -2.89 6.16 0.71
N ARG A 42 -2.59 7.02 -0.26
CA ARG A 42 -2.83 6.74 -1.69
C ARG A 42 -2.12 5.46 -2.13
N TYR A 43 -0.85 5.30 -1.79
CA TYR A 43 -0.06 4.12 -2.13
C TYR A 43 -0.68 2.84 -1.57
N LEU A 44 -1.03 2.84 -0.28
CA LEU A 44 -1.62 1.66 0.36
C LEU A 44 -3.03 1.36 -0.15
N SER A 45 -3.82 2.40 -0.44
CA SER A 45 -5.12 2.24 -1.08
C SER A 45 -5.00 1.55 -2.44
N TYR A 46 -4.06 2.00 -3.28
CA TYR A 46 -3.79 1.34 -4.56
C TYR A 46 -3.34 -0.12 -4.38
N LYS A 47 -2.49 -0.40 -3.38
CA LYS A 47 -2.03 -1.76 -3.10
C LYS A 47 -3.20 -2.70 -2.73
N LEU A 48 -4.12 -2.24 -1.89
CA LEU A 48 -5.30 -3.03 -1.50
C LEU A 48 -6.27 -3.25 -2.67
N ALA A 49 -6.55 -2.21 -3.45
CA ALA A 49 -7.42 -2.32 -4.62
C ALA A 49 -6.82 -3.30 -5.66
N ASP A 50 -5.50 -3.25 -5.85
CA ASP A 50 -4.79 -4.14 -6.75
C ASP A 50 -4.77 -5.60 -6.26
N GLU A 51 -4.60 -5.82 -4.95
CA GLU A 51 -4.74 -7.15 -4.34
C GLU A 51 -6.15 -7.72 -4.54
N LEU A 52 -7.19 -6.89 -4.37
CA LEU A 52 -8.57 -7.30 -4.60
C LEU A 52 -8.81 -7.70 -6.06
N ARG A 53 -8.45 -6.81 -7.00
CA ARG A 53 -8.55 -7.05 -8.45
C ARG A 53 -7.84 -8.35 -8.81
N GLN A 54 -6.61 -8.51 -8.35
CA GLN A 54 -5.82 -9.69 -8.63
C GLN A 54 -6.47 -10.96 -8.08
N SER A 55 -6.99 -10.94 -6.85
CA SER A 55 -7.66 -12.12 -6.30
C SER A 55 -8.83 -12.56 -7.19
N SER A 56 -9.55 -11.63 -7.80
CA SER A 56 -10.63 -11.92 -8.75
C SER A 56 -10.11 -12.57 -10.04
N ASP A 57 -9.01 -12.06 -10.58
CA ASP A 57 -8.35 -12.62 -11.77
C ASP A 57 -7.84 -14.05 -11.48
N ASP A 58 -7.21 -14.26 -10.32
CA ASP A 58 -6.70 -15.56 -9.88
C ASP A 58 -7.84 -16.56 -9.67
N LEU A 59 -8.94 -16.16 -9.03
CA LEU A 59 -10.14 -16.99 -8.90
C LEU A 59 -10.68 -17.43 -10.26
N THR A 60 -10.79 -16.49 -11.21
CA THR A 60 -11.25 -16.78 -12.57
C THR A 60 -10.30 -17.76 -13.27
N ARG A 61 -8.98 -17.56 -13.11
CA ARG A 61 -7.93 -18.42 -13.67
C ARG A 61 -7.99 -19.84 -13.12
N MET A 62 -8.13 -20.00 -11.81
CA MET A 62 -8.21 -21.31 -11.16
C MET A 62 -9.47 -22.05 -11.58
N ALA A 63 -10.63 -21.38 -11.58
CA ALA A 63 -11.88 -21.97 -12.02
C ALA A 63 -11.84 -22.44 -13.48
N ARG A 64 -11.34 -21.59 -14.39
CA ARG A 64 -11.19 -21.96 -15.81
C ARG A 64 -10.24 -23.15 -16.00
N THR A 65 -9.10 -23.13 -15.30
CA THR A 65 -8.11 -24.21 -15.41
C THR A 65 -8.67 -25.53 -14.87
N TYR A 66 -9.41 -25.50 -13.76
CA TYR A 66 -10.10 -26.68 -13.25
C TYR A 66 -11.10 -27.26 -14.26
N VAL A 67 -11.96 -26.42 -14.85
CA VAL A 67 -12.95 -26.87 -15.85
C VAL A 67 -12.29 -27.53 -17.06
N VAL A 68 -11.15 -27.01 -17.51
CA VAL A 68 -10.44 -27.53 -18.69
C VAL A 68 -9.66 -28.81 -18.38
N THR A 69 -9.06 -28.91 -17.20
CA THR A 69 -8.12 -30.00 -16.86
C THR A 69 -8.74 -31.11 -16.01
N GLY A 70 -9.79 -30.82 -15.25
CA GLY A 70 -10.35 -31.70 -14.21
C GLY A 70 -9.43 -31.92 -13.01
N ASP A 71 -8.30 -31.20 -12.91
CA ASP A 71 -7.32 -31.41 -11.84
C ASP A 71 -7.77 -30.70 -10.54
N PRO A 72 -8.07 -31.46 -9.46
CA PRO A 72 -8.66 -30.92 -8.23
C PRO A 72 -7.75 -29.94 -7.49
N ILE A 73 -6.45 -29.87 -7.83
CA ILE A 73 -5.56 -28.88 -7.22
C ILE A 73 -6.01 -27.44 -7.48
N TYR A 74 -6.59 -27.17 -8.67
CA TYR A 74 -7.03 -25.82 -9.01
C TYR A 74 -8.29 -25.42 -8.23
N GLU A 75 -9.16 -26.39 -7.91
CA GLU A 75 -10.29 -26.18 -6.99
C GLU A 75 -9.79 -25.88 -5.56
N ALA A 76 -8.75 -26.60 -5.12
CA ALA A 76 -8.11 -26.32 -3.84
C ALA A 76 -7.50 -24.91 -3.79
N PHE A 77 -6.77 -24.49 -4.83
CA PHE A 77 -6.25 -23.13 -4.93
C PHE A 77 -7.34 -22.07 -4.96
N PHE A 78 -8.42 -22.29 -5.70
CA PHE A 78 -9.58 -21.39 -5.70
C PHE A 78 -10.13 -21.20 -4.29
N THR A 79 -10.29 -22.30 -3.56
CA THR A 79 -10.78 -22.29 -2.18
C THR A 79 -9.83 -21.55 -1.24
N ASP A 80 -8.51 -21.77 -1.38
CA ASP A 80 -7.49 -21.08 -0.59
C ASP A 80 -7.50 -19.57 -0.84
N ILE A 81 -7.64 -19.12 -2.10
CA ILE A 81 -7.75 -17.69 -2.44
C ILE A 81 -8.97 -17.07 -1.75
N LEU A 82 -10.12 -17.74 -1.79
CA LEU A 82 -11.33 -17.26 -1.11
C LEU A 82 -11.15 -17.19 0.40
N ALA A 83 -10.60 -18.24 1.01
CA ALA A 83 -10.35 -18.28 2.45
C ALA A 83 -9.43 -17.14 2.90
N ILE A 84 -8.37 -16.86 2.14
CA ILE A 84 -7.46 -15.74 2.41
C ILE A 84 -8.19 -14.40 2.26
N ARG A 85 -8.98 -14.22 1.19
CA ARG A 85 -9.71 -12.98 0.91
C ARG A 85 -10.74 -12.66 2.00
N ASN A 86 -11.45 -13.69 2.46
CA ASN A 86 -12.48 -13.61 3.49
C ASN A 86 -11.91 -13.55 4.91
N GLY A 87 -10.59 -13.69 5.08
CA GLY A 87 -9.96 -13.74 6.41
C GLY A 87 -10.24 -15.02 7.19
N GLU A 88 -10.59 -16.11 6.51
CA GLU A 88 -10.70 -17.45 7.08
C GLU A 88 -9.31 -18.13 7.17
N GLN A 89 -8.39 -17.74 6.28
CA GLN A 89 -7.00 -18.18 6.27
C GLN A 89 -6.05 -16.99 6.32
N ALA A 90 -4.92 -17.14 7.01
CA ALA A 90 -3.88 -16.12 7.05
C ALA A 90 -3.23 -15.93 5.67
N ARG A 91 -2.88 -14.68 5.35
CA ARG A 91 -2.12 -14.36 4.14
C ARG A 91 -0.72 -14.97 4.25
N PRO A 92 -0.23 -15.67 3.23
CA PRO A 92 1.15 -16.13 3.18
C PRO A 92 2.14 -14.96 3.27
N GLU A 93 3.37 -15.27 3.66
CA GLU A 93 4.47 -14.33 3.49
C GLU A 93 4.67 -14.02 2.00
N HIS A 94 5.01 -12.78 1.69
CA HIS A 94 5.23 -12.31 0.31
C HIS A 94 4.02 -12.55 -0.61
N TYR A 95 2.79 -12.37 -0.08
CA TYR A 95 1.54 -12.39 -0.85
C TYR A 95 1.43 -11.17 -1.78
N ASP A 96 2.27 -11.18 -2.81
CA ASP A 96 2.44 -10.17 -3.83
C ASP A 96 1.92 -10.69 -5.18
N ARG A 97 2.04 -9.88 -6.24
CA ARG A 97 1.37 -10.13 -7.53
C ARG A 97 1.69 -11.44 -8.24
N VAL A 98 2.75 -12.13 -7.86
CA VAL A 98 3.21 -13.35 -8.54
C VAL A 98 3.05 -14.59 -7.67
N TYR A 99 2.43 -14.46 -6.48
CA TYR A 99 2.32 -15.55 -5.51
C TYR A 99 1.65 -16.79 -6.11
N TRP A 100 0.47 -16.64 -6.71
CA TRP A 100 -0.29 -17.76 -7.26
C TRP A 100 0.32 -18.37 -8.52
N ASP A 101 1.10 -17.60 -9.29
CA ASP A 101 1.86 -18.13 -10.42
C ASP A 101 2.93 -19.11 -9.92
N PHE A 102 3.64 -18.79 -8.82
CA PHE A 102 4.60 -19.70 -8.22
C PHE A 102 3.94 -20.89 -7.52
N ALA A 103 2.87 -20.65 -6.75
CA ALA A 103 2.14 -21.70 -6.04
C ALA A 103 1.58 -22.75 -7.01
N THR A 104 0.97 -22.31 -8.12
CA THR A 104 0.48 -23.21 -9.17
C THR A 104 1.60 -23.96 -9.89
N ALA A 105 2.70 -23.27 -10.23
CA ALA A 105 3.84 -23.90 -10.90
C ALA A 105 4.51 -24.98 -10.03
N ARG A 106 4.63 -24.74 -8.73
CA ARG A 106 5.19 -25.70 -7.76
C ARG A 106 4.18 -26.73 -7.26
N ARG A 107 2.90 -26.52 -7.53
CA ARG A 107 1.79 -27.31 -6.98
C ARG A 107 1.78 -27.32 -5.44
N GLU A 108 2.13 -26.18 -4.85
CA GLU A 108 2.24 -25.98 -3.40
C GLU A 108 1.10 -25.11 -2.89
N ARG A 109 0.43 -25.55 -1.82
CA ARG A 109 -0.61 -24.75 -1.16
C ARG A 109 0.01 -23.76 -0.18
N PRO A 110 -0.61 -22.59 0.02
CA PRO A 110 -0.15 -21.60 0.98
C PRO A 110 -0.02 -22.15 2.41
N SER A 111 1.11 -21.87 3.07
CA SER A 111 1.23 -22.01 4.51
C SER A 111 0.64 -20.76 5.20
N ALA A 112 -0.25 -20.97 6.15
CA ALA A 112 -0.88 -19.89 6.89
C ALA A 112 0.06 -19.39 8.00
N THR A 113 0.71 -18.25 7.78
CA THR A 113 1.57 -17.60 8.77
C THR A 113 1.04 -16.21 9.09
N GLY A 114 0.51 -16.03 10.30
CA GLY A 114 0.06 -14.72 10.81
C GLY A 114 -1.46 -14.57 11.00
N PRO A 115 -1.96 -13.33 11.17
CA PRO A 115 -3.36 -13.08 11.43
C PRO A 115 -4.21 -13.20 10.15
N ALA A 116 -5.35 -13.87 10.27
CA ALA A 116 -6.36 -13.95 9.22
C ALA A 116 -7.27 -12.71 9.31
N VAL A 117 -7.06 -11.77 8.38
CA VAL A 117 -7.82 -10.50 8.33
C VAL A 117 -8.45 -10.35 6.95
N PRO A 118 -9.78 -10.21 6.85
CA PRO A 118 -10.46 -10.02 5.58
C PRO A 118 -9.91 -8.79 4.83
N ILE A 119 -9.87 -8.86 3.50
CA ILE A 119 -9.43 -7.71 2.69
C ILE A 119 -10.33 -6.49 2.93
N GLU A 120 -11.64 -6.71 3.07
CA GLU A 120 -12.62 -5.65 3.34
C GLU A 120 -12.32 -4.92 4.66
N THR A 121 -11.98 -5.66 5.72
CA THR A 121 -11.58 -5.07 7.01
C THR A 121 -10.35 -4.18 6.85
N ARG A 122 -9.32 -4.64 6.14
CA ARG A 122 -8.11 -3.84 5.85
C ARG A 122 -8.42 -2.57 5.07
N MET A 123 -9.37 -2.64 4.13
CA MET A 123 -9.83 -1.46 3.38
C MET A 123 -10.61 -0.48 4.26
N ARG A 124 -11.45 -0.96 5.17
CA ARG A 124 -12.18 -0.12 6.15
C ARG A 124 -11.23 0.57 7.12
N GLU A 125 -10.20 -0.13 7.61
CA GLU A 125 -9.16 0.43 8.49
C GLU A 125 -8.40 1.58 7.82
N MET A 126 -8.20 1.50 6.50
CA MET A 126 -7.57 2.54 5.69
C MET A 126 -8.49 3.71 5.33
N ARG A 127 -9.70 3.75 5.93
CA ARG A 127 -10.72 4.79 5.76
C ARG A 127 -11.13 5.00 4.30
N PHE A 128 -11.19 3.91 3.52
CA PHE A 128 -11.85 3.95 2.22
C PHE A 128 -13.28 4.45 2.42
N THR A 129 -13.65 5.45 1.63
CA THR A 129 -15.01 5.97 1.59
C THR A 129 -15.95 4.92 0.98
N GLN A 130 -17.25 5.00 1.31
CA GLN A 130 -18.22 4.09 0.68
C GLN A 130 -18.29 4.26 -0.84
N ALA A 131 -17.99 5.46 -1.37
CA ALA A 131 -17.89 5.68 -2.80
C ALA A 131 -16.72 4.90 -3.42
N GLU A 132 -15.55 4.86 -2.74
CA GLU A 132 -14.40 4.07 -3.19
C GLU A 132 -14.66 2.57 -3.13
N PHE A 133 -15.43 2.09 -2.13
CA PHE A 133 -15.89 0.70 -2.09
C PHE A 133 -16.83 0.33 -3.25
N GLY A 134 -17.63 1.28 -3.72
CA GLY A 134 -18.55 1.05 -4.85
C GLY A 134 -17.87 0.96 -6.22
N LEU A 135 -16.56 1.24 -6.32
CA LEU A 135 -15.77 1.15 -7.55
C LEU A 135 -15.02 -0.19 -7.70
N LEU A 136 -15.14 -1.08 -6.72
CA LEU A 136 -14.43 -2.35 -6.61
C LEU A 136 -15.34 -3.54 -6.88
#